data_AF-A0A962ENM1-F1
#
_entry.id   AF-A0A962ENM1-F1
#
_cell.length_a   1.000
_cell.length_b   1.000
_cell.length_c   1.000
_cell.angle_alpha   90.00
_cell.angle_beta   90.00
_cell.angle_gamma   90.00
#
_symmetry.space_group_name_H-M   'P 1'
#
loop_
_entity.id
_entity.type
_entity.pdbx_description
1 polymer ?
#
loop_
_entity_poly.entity_id
_entity_poly.type
_entity_poly.pdbx_seq_one_letter_code
_entity_poly.pdbx_strand_id
1 'polypeptide(L)'
;MKRIAVLISGGGSNLQSIIDATRQHKINAEIAVVISNKAEAFGLTRARQANINTEVLDHHDYPTREAFDQVLVDRLESYQPDLIVLAGFMRILTPVFVDAFHGRTMNIHPSLLPAYPGLHTHKRAIDAGDHRAGATVHFVTRELDGGPHIIQASVPILPG
;
A
#
# COMPACT_ATOMS: atom_id res chain seq x y z
N MET A 1 -6.21 -12.75 16.83
CA MET A 1 -6.21 -11.36 16.33
C MET A 1 -5.73 -11.39 14.89
N LYS A 2 -6.27 -10.56 14.00
CA LYS A 2 -5.83 -10.57 12.59
C LYS A 2 -4.44 -9.92 12.45
N ARG A 3 -3.61 -10.47 11.56
CA ARG A 3 -2.24 -10.01 11.30
C ARG A 3 -2.15 -9.25 10.00
N ILE A 4 -1.64 -8.02 10.04
CA ILE A 4 -1.48 -7.15 8.88
C ILE A 4 0.01 -7.01 8.57
N ALA A 5 0.39 -7.17 7.30
CA ALA A 5 1.67 -6.69 6.79
C ALA A 5 1.46 -5.42 5.98
N VAL A 6 2.32 -4.42 6.13
CA VAL A 6 2.21 -3.14 5.41
C VAL A 6 3.43 -2.94 4.51
N LEU A 7 3.20 -2.65 3.23
CA LEU A 7 4.23 -2.34 2.26
C LEU A 7 4.29 -0.83 1.99
N ILE A 8 5.49 -0.25 2.00
CA ILE A 8 5.71 1.20 1.86
C ILE A 8 6.91 1.53 0.95
N SER A 9 6.98 2.77 0.47
CA SER A 9 8.16 3.29 -0.25
C SER A 9 8.57 4.71 0.17
N GLY A 10 7.96 5.29 1.21
CA GLY A 10 8.16 6.71 1.51
C GLY A 10 7.71 7.15 2.90
N GLY A 11 7.08 8.32 2.98
CA GLY A 11 6.78 9.02 4.23
C GLY A 11 5.87 8.29 5.24
N GLY A 12 5.09 7.31 4.77
CA GLY A 12 4.31 6.42 5.63
C GLY A 12 3.15 7.09 6.39
N SER A 13 2.49 8.11 5.82
CA SER A 13 1.31 8.73 6.45
C SER A 13 0.12 7.77 6.59
N ASN A 14 -0.15 6.97 5.57
CA ASN A 14 -1.15 5.90 5.64
C ASN A 14 -0.75 4.83 6.67
N LEU A 15 0.52 4.43 6.72
CA LEU A 15 1.04 3.55 7.75
C LEU A 15 0.79 4.13 9.16
N GLN A 16 1.09 5.41 9.38
CA GLN A 16 0.82 6.06 10.67
C GLN A 16 -0.65 5.96 11.06
N SER A 17 -1.55 6.20 10.11
CA SER A 17 -2.99 6.13 10.36
C SER A 17 -3.43 4.71 10.78
N ILE A 18 -2.84 3.67 10.19
CA ILE A 18 -3.10 2.27 10.55
C ILE A 18 -2.54 1.96 11.95
N ILE A 19 -1.31 2.41 12.25
CA ILE A 19 -0.68 2.28 13.58
C ILE A 19 -1.56 2.91 14.66
N ASP A 20 -2.04 4.13 14.43
CA ASP A 20 -2.85 4.86 15.40
C ASP A 20 -4.20 4.17 15.59
N ALA A 21 -4.82 3.67 14.52
CA ALA A 21 -6.09 2.98 14.58
C ALA A 21 -6.02 1.62 15.31
N THR A 22 -4.94 0.85 15.15
CA THR A 22 -4.75 -0.41 15.89
C THR A 22 -4.48 -0.14 17.38
N ARG A 23 -3.66 0.86 17.71
CA ARG A 23 -3.39 1.29 19.09
C ARG A 23 -4.63 1.82 19.82
N GLN A 24 -5.52 2.50 19.09
CA GLN A 24 -6.79 2.99 19.61
C GLN A 24 -7.88 1.90 19.61
N HIS A 25 -7.55 0.66 19.27
CA HIS A 25 -8.49 -0.46 19.16
C HIS A 25 -9.67 -0.21 18.21
N LYS A 26 -9.53 0.73 17.26
CA LYS A 26 -10.49 0.95 16.17
C LYS A 26 -10.42 -0.16 15.13
N ILE A 27 -9.25 -0.78 14.99
CA ILE A 27 -9.03 -1.96 14.17
C ILE A 27 -8.57 -3.09 15.10
N ASN A 28 -9.32 -4.19 15.13
CA ASN A 28 -8.97 -5.39 15.91
C ASN A 28 -7.93 -6.26 15.16
N ALA A 29 -6.74 -5.71 14.97
CA ALA A 29 -5.63 -6.35 14.29
C ALA A 29 -4.28 -5.86 14.84
N GLU A 30 -3.23 -6.64 14.58
CA GLU A 30 -1.84 -6.25 14.83
C GLU A 30 -1.11 -6.03 13.51
N ILE A 31 -0.13 -5.12 13.50
CA ILE A 31 0.79 -4.96 12.37
C ILE A 31 2.00 -5.86 12.65
N ALA A 32 2.10 -6.97 11.93
CA ALA A 32 3.13 -7.97 12.13
C ALA A 32 4.49 -7.53 11.58
N VAL A 33 4.49 -6.81 10.45
CA VAL A 33 5.69 -6.30 9.79
C VAL A 33 5.37 -5.09 8.90
N VAL A 34 6.34 -4.18 8.78
CA VAL A 34 6.38 -3.15 7.74
C VAL A 34 7.59 -3.41 6.84
N ILE A 35 7.36 -3.63 5.55
CA ILE A 35 8.43 -3.86 4.58
C ILE A 35 8.51 -2.65 3.64
N SER A 36 9.72 -2.12 3.44
CA SER A 36 9.98 -1.05 2.50
C SER A 36 10.88 -1.52 1.36
N ASN A 37 10.64 -1.05 0.15
CA ASN A 37 11.61 -1.23 -0.94
C ASN A 37 12.69 -0.15 -1.02
N LYS A 38 12.72 0.75 -0.02
CA LYS A 38 13.68 1.84 0.13
C LYS A 38 14.16 1.95 1.58
N ALA A 39 15.47 1.96 1.79
CA ALA A 39 16.07 1.96 3.13
C ALA A 39 15.80 3.29 3.88
N GLU A 40 15.70 4.39 3.14
CA GLU A 40 15.51 5.75 3.61
C GLU A 40 14.04 6.13 3.82
N ALA A 41 13.09 5.21 3.56
CA ALA A 41 11.67 5.48 3.74
C ALA A 41 11.36 5.84 5.20
N PHE A 42 10.90 7.08 5.43
CA PHE A 42 10.57 7.55 6.78
C PHE A 42 9.47 6.73 7.47
N GLY A 43 8.63 6.02 6.72
CA GLY A 43 7.68 5.07 7.29
C GLY A 43 8.33 3.95 8.12
N LEU A 44 9.58 3.56 7.83
CA LEU A 44 10.33 2.61 8.66
C LEU A 44 10.62 3.20 10.05
N THR A 45 10.95 4.49 10.14
CA THR A 45 11.13 5.19 11.42
C THR A 45 9.83 5.18 12.24
N ARG A 46 8.68 5.44 11.59
CA ARG A 46 7.36 5.38 12.25
C ARG A 46 7.07 3.98 12.81
N ALA A 47 7.34 2.94 12.03
CA ALA A 47 7.14 1.55 12.47
C ALA A 47 8.02 1.17 13.66
N ARG A 48 9.31 1.54 13.63
CA ARG A 48 10.25 1.29 14.75
C ARG A 48 9.84 2.03 16.01
N GLN A 49 9.46 3.31 15.90
CA GLN A 49 8.90 4.08 17.03
C GLN A 49 7.61 3.46 17.57
N ALA A 50 6.92 2.68 16.73
CA ALA A 50 5.73 1.96 17.13
C ALA A 50 5.99 0.56 17.72
N ASN A 51 7.26 0.12 17.82
CA ASN A 51 7.70 -1.23 18.16
C ASN A 51 7.16 -2.31 17.20
N ILE A 52 7.10 -2.00 15.90
CA ILE A 52 6.70 -2.94 14.85
C ILE A 52 7.93 -3.42 14.10
N ASN A 53 7.98 -4.71 13.75
CA ASN A 53 9.06 -5.28 12.95
C ASN A 53 9.19 -4.55 11.61
N THR A 54 10.42 -4.28 11.19
CA THR A 54 10.68 -3.62 9.91
C THR A 54 11.68 -4.40 9.08
N GLU A 55 11.42 -4.52 7.78
CA GLU A 55 12.38 -5.05 6.80
C GLU A 55 12.58 -4.07 5.65
N VAL A 56 13.74 -4.17 5.02
CA VAL A 56 14.07 -3.47 3.78
C VAL A 56 14.45 -4.50 2.74
N LEU A 57 13.78 -4.44 1.59
CA LEU A 57 14.11 -5.24 0.41
C LEU A 57 14.36 -4.28 -0.74
N ASP A 58 15.62 -3.94 -1.01
CA ASP A 58 15.90 -3.07 -2.16
C ASP A 58 15.69 -3.83 -3.46
N HIS A 59 14.69 -3.42 -4.24
CA HIS A 59 14.40 -3.98 -5.55
C HIS A 59 15.57 -3.89 -6.56
N HIS A 60 16.57 -3.04 -6.33
CA HIS A 60 17.78 -2.99 -7.17
C HIS A 60 18.74 -4.16 -6.94
N ASP A 61 18.61 -4.87 -5.81
CA ASP A 61 19.43 -6.04 -5.48
C ASP A 61 18.99 -7.30 -6.26
N TYR A 62 17.93 -7.22 -7.04
CA TYR A 62 17.33 -8.35 -7.74
C TYR A 62 17.37 -8.17 -9.26
N PRO A 63 17.68 -9.23 -10.02
CA PRO A 63 17.86 -9.14 -11.47
C PRO A 63 16.55 -8.92 -12.23
N THR A 64 15.40 -9.30 -11.64
CA THR A 64 14.09 -9.17 -12.25
C THR A 64 13.04 -8.77 -11.21
N ARG A 65 11.89 -8.31 -11.69
CA ARG A 65 10.75 -7.97 -10.81
C ARG A 65 10.20 -9.22 -10.12
N GLU A 66 10.16 -10.33 -10.85
CA GLU A 66 9.71 -11.63 -10.37
C GLU A 66 10.63 -12.16 -9.27
N ALA A 67 11.95 -11.97 -9.41
CA ALA A 67 12.92 -12.36 -8.37
C ALA A 67 12.74 -11.54 -7.08
N PHE A 68 12.53 -10.23 -7.21
CA PHE A 68 12.19 -9.37 -6.07
C PHE A 68 10.86 -9.81 -5.42
N ASP A 69 9.81 -10.01 -6.21
CA ASP A 69 8.49 -10.37 -5.71
C ASP A 69 8.47 -11.75 -5.06
N GLN A 70 9.25 -12.72 -5.55
CA GLN A 70 9.39 -14.02 -4.91
C GLN A 70 9.97 -13.87 -3.49
N VAL A 71 11.05 -13.09 -3.35
CA VAL A 71 11.62 -12.84 -2.01
C VAL A 71 10.66 -12.07 -1.12
N LEU A 72 9.94 -11.09 -1.67
CA LEU A 72 8.91 -10.37 -0.93
C LEU A 72 7.80 -11.31 -0.44
N VAL A 73 7.35 -12.25 -1.26
CA VAL A 73 6.39 -13.30 -0.88
C VAL A 73 6.95 -14.13 0.27
N ASP A 74 8.15 -14.69 0.11
CA ASP A 74 8.77 -15.55 1.13
C ASP A 74 8.92 -14.83 2.49
N ARG A 75 9.32 -13.54 2.46
CA ARG A 75 9.40 -12.72 3.67
C ARG A 75 8.03 -12.54 4.30
N LEU A 76 7.02 -12.16 3.52
CA LEU A 76 5.67 -11.96 4.01
C LEU A 76 5.08 -13.24 4.61
N GLU A 77 5.24 -14.39 3.95
CA GLU A 77 4.75 -15.67 4.45
C GLU A 77 5.33 -16.04 5.81
N SER A 78 6.60 -15.69 6.07
CA SER A 78 7.23 -15.92 7.39
C SER A 78 6.52 -15.19 8.54
N TYR A 79 5.82 -14.09 8.26
CA TYR A 79 5.01 -13.35 9.24
C TYR A 79 3.55 -13.81 9.30
N GLN A 80 3.13 -14.71 8.41
CA GLN A 80 1.77 -15.26 8.33
C GLN A 80 0.66 -14.17 8.36
N PRO A 81 0.69 -13.18 7.46
CA PRO A 81 -0.33 -12.13 7.42
C PRO A 81 -1.69 -12.69 6.96
N ASP A 82 -2.75 -12.24 7.61
CA ASP A 82 -4.12 -12.39 7.12
C ASP A 82 -4.42 -11.39 5.99
N LEU A 83 -3.77 -10.23 6.01
CA LEU A 83 -3.98 -9.11 5.08
C LEU A 83 -2.66 -8.39 4.80
N ILE A 84 -2.45 -8.03 3.53
CA ILE A 84 -1.37 -7.13 3.12
C ILE A 84 -1.98 -5.80 2.68
N VAL A 85 -1.39 -4.70 3.15
CA VAL A 85 -1.81 -3.33 2.82
C VAL A 85 -0.69 -2.60 2.10
N LEU A 86 -0.95 -2.18 0.86
CA LEU A 86 -0.07 -1.29 0.11
C LEU A 86 -0.35 0.16 0.54
N ALA A 87 0.56 0.73 1.33
CA ALA A 87 0.42 2.07 1.92
C ALA A 87 1.42 3.03 1.28
N GLY A 88 1.25 3.28 -0.03
CA GLY A 88 2.20 4.07 -0.82
C GLY A 88 3.41 3.23 -1.26
N PHE A 89 3.18 1.98 -1.63
CA PHE A 89 4.19 1.11 -2.24
C PHE A 89 4.31 1.43 -3.74
N MET A 90 5.44 1.99 -4.16
CA MET A 90 5.65 2.59 -5.48
C MET A 90 6.22 1.59 -6.50
N ARG A 91 5.79 0.33 -6.42
CA ARG A 91 6.19 -0.75 -7.31
C ARG A 91 4.96 -1.48 -7.79
N ILE A 92 4.89 -1.71 -9.10
CA ILE A 92 3.91 -2.63 -9.66
C ILE A 92 4.31 -4.03 -9.19
N LEU A 93 3.34 -4.82 -8.74
CA LEU A 93 3.54 -6.20 -8.33
C LEU A 93 3.25 -7.11 -9.52
N THR A 94 4.10 -8.11 -9.71
CA THR A 94 3.99 -9.14 -10.77
C THR A 94 2.95 -10.20 -10.37
N PRO A 95 2.53 -11.08 -11.30
CA PRO A 95 1.66 -12.20 -10.98
C PRO A 95 2.18 -13.08 -9.83
N VAL A 96 3.51 -13.19 -9.65
CA VAL A 96 4.12 -13.95 -8.53
C VAL A 96 3.54 -13.52 -7.20
N PHE A 97 3.54 -12.20 -6.93
CA PHE A 97 2.99 -11.66 -5.71
C PHE A 97 1.46 -11.72 -5.69
N VAL A 98 0.82 -11.27 -6.78
CA VAL A 98 -0.64 -11.09 -6.83
C VAL A 98 -1.36 -12.43 -6.63
N ASP A 99 -0.82 -13.51 -7.20
CA ASP A 99 -1.42 -14.84 -7.09
C ASP A 99 -1.23 -15.42 -5.67
N ALA A 100 -0.06 -15.23 -5.05
CA ALA A 100 0.22 -15.71 -3.69
C ALA A 100 -0.73 -15.08 -2.64
N PHE A 101 -1.09 -13.82 -2.84
CA PHE A 101 -1.93 -13.05 -1.91
C PHE A 101 -3.27 -12.59 -2.50
N HIS A 102 -3.78 -13.34 -3.48
CA HIS A 102 -5.07 -13.06 -4.11
C HIS A 102 -6.19 -12.98 -3.07
N GLY A 103 -7.02 -11.94 -3.15
CA GLY A 103 -8.10 -11.67 -2.19
C GLY A 103 -7.63 -11.27 -0.78
N ARG A 104 -6.32 -11.16 -0.54
CA ARG A 104 -5.71 -10.81 0.75
C ARG A 104 -4.82 -9.57 0.68
N THR A 105 -4.88 -8.82 -0.42
CA THR A 105 -4.08 -7.60 -0.61
C THR A 105 -4.99 -6.41 -0.93
N MET A 106 -4.85 -5.33 -0.16
CA MET A 106 -5.55 -4.07 -0.36
C MET A 106 -4.57 -2.96 -0.73
N ASN A 107 -4.99 -2.04 -1.59
CA ASN A 107 -4.25 -0.83 -1.93
C ASN A 107 -5.13 0.39 -1.70
N ILE A 108 -4.51 1.50 -1.28
CA ILE A 108 -5.13 2.83 -1.30
C ILE A 108 -4.57 3.62 -2.48
N HIS A 109 -5.45 4.01 -3.40
CA HIS A 109 -5.11 4.76 -4.60
C HIS A 109 -5.67 6.18 -4.53
N PRO A 110 -4.87 7.23 -4.82
CA PRO A 110 -5.28 8.63 -4.66
C PRO A 110 -6.12 9.16 -5.84
N SER A 111 -7.14 8.42 -6.24
CA SER A 111 -8.19 8.89 -7.15
C SER A 111 -9.55 8.23 -6.83
N LEU A 112 -10.61 8.73 -7.45
CA LEU A 112 -11.91 8.06 -7.50
C LEU A 112 -11.90 7.05 -8.66
N LEU A 113 -11.31 5.88 -8.44
CA LEU A 113 -11.30 4.80 -9.45
C LEU A 113 -12.73 4.53 -9.97
N PRO A 114 -12.90 4.23 -11.27
CA PRO A 114 -11.86 3.92 -12.26
C PRO A 114 -11.15 5.14 -12.87
N ALA A 115 -11.43 6.37 -12.42
CA ALA A 115 -10.74 7.54 -12.92
C ALA A 115 -9.26 7.55 -12.49
N TYR A 116 -8.36 7.92 -13.41
CA TYR A 116 -6.94 8.13 -13.17
C TYR A 116 -6.20 6.95 -12.47
N PRO A 117 -6.18 5.74 -13.05
CA PRO A 117 -5.27 4.69 -12.59
C PRO A 117 -3.81 5.11 -12.84
N GLY A 118 -2.88 4.55 -12.06
CA GLY A 118 -1.45 4.84 -12.16
C GLY A 118 -1.02 6.16 -11.50
N LEU A 119 0.08 6.74 -11.96
CA LEU A 119 0.75 7.85 -11.28
C LEU A 119 0.14 9.23 -11.61
N HIS A 120 0.53 10.22 -10.80
CA HIS A 120 0.21 11.64 -10.98
C HIS A 120 -1.29 11.96 -11.02
N THR A 121 -2.09 11.19 -10.27
CA THR A 121 -3.55 11.30 -10.24
C THR A 121 -4.05 12.70 -9.93
N HIS A 122 -3.45 13.37 -8.93
CA HIS A 122 -3.82 14.73 -8.53
C HIS A 122 -3.63 15.74 -9.66
N LYS A 123 -2.45 15.71 -10.29
CA LYS A 123 -2.15 16.60 -11.43
C LYS A 123 -3.11 16.34 -12.58
N ARG A 124 -3.38 15.07 -12.91
CA ARG A 124 -4.29 14.70 -14.00
C ARG A 124 -5.73 15.16 -13.76
N ALA A 125 -6.23 15.07 -12.52
CA ALA A 125 -7.56 15.57 -12.18
C ALA A 125 -7.65 17.10 -12.29
N ILE A 126 -6.63 17.81 -11.79
CA ILE A 126 -6.55 19.28 -11.89
C ILE A 126 -6.46 19.73 -13.36
N ASP A 127 -5.55 19.13 -14.13
CA ASP A 127 -5.34 19.46 -15.55
C ASP A 127 -6.60 19.17 -16.40
N ALA A 128 -7.41 18.19 -16.00
CA ALA A 128 -8.70 17.87 -16.64
C ALA A 128 -9.83 18.84 -16.28
N GLY A 129 -9.62 19.74 -15.31
CA GLY A 129 -10.64 20.66 -14.83
C GLY A 129 -11.69 20.02 -13.92
N ASP A 130 -11.37 18.89 -13.28
CA ASP A 130 -12.30 18.23 -12.36
C ASP A 130 -12.62 19.11 -11.15
N HIS A 131 -13.87 19.02 -10.68
CA HIS A 131 -14.30 19.68 -9.43
C HIS A 131 -14.13 18.81 -8.19
N ARG A 132 -13.85 17.51 -8.37
CA ARG A 132 -13.71 16.54 -7.29
C ARG A 132 -12.53 15.61 -7.54
N ALA A 133 -11.76 15.37 -6.51
CA ALA A 133 -10.78 14.28 -6.43
C ALA A 133 -11.22 13.30 -5.33
N GLY A 134 -10.36 12.35 -4.99
CA GLY A 134 -10.62 11.44 -3.90
C GLY A 134 -9.56 10.37 -3.75
N ALA A 135 -9.90 9.36 -2.97
CA ALA A 135 -9.12 8.14 -2.83
C ALA A 135 -10.04 6.92 -2.84
N THR A 136 -9.50 5.81 -3.33
CA THR A 136 -10.18 4.51 -3.38
C THR A 136 -9.34 3.48 -2.67
N VAL A 137 -9.93 2.74 -1.74
CA VAL A 137 -9.36 1.49 -1.25
C VAL A 137 -9.95 0.36 -2.07
N HIS A 138 -9.11 -0.50 -2.63
CA HIS A 138 -9.54 -1.61 -3.49
C HIS A 138 -8.68 -2.84 -3.24
N PHE A 139 -9.19 -4.01 -3.63
CA PHE A 139 -8.39 -5.22 -3.69
C PHE A 139 -7.37 -5.13 -4.84
N VAL A 140 -6.19 -5.69 -4.64
CA VAL A 140 -5.16 -5.77 -5.69
C VAL A 140 -5.44 -6.98 -6.58
N THR A 141 -5.39 -6.74 -7.89
CA THR A 141 -5.52 -7.74 -8.95
C THR A 141 -4.33 -7.63 -9.91
N ARG A 142 -4.28 -8.50 -10.93
CA ARG A 142 -3.26 -8.41 -11.98
C ARG A 142 -3.41 -7.15 -12.85
N GLU A 143 -4.63 -6.64 -12.96
CA GLU A 143 -4.88 -5.34 -13.56
C GLU A 143 -4.52 -4.22 -12.58
N LEU A 144 -3.67 -3.29 -13.05
CA LEU A 144 -3.23 -2.13 -12.29
C LEU A 144 -4.43 -1.26 -11.92
N ASP A 145 -4.65 -1.07 -10.62
CA ASP A 145 -5.75 -0.28 -10.05
C ASP A 145 -7.15 -0.69 -10.58
N GLY A 146 -7.30 -1.93 -11.06
CA GLY A 146 -8.54 -2.45 -11.66
C GLY A 146 -9.34 -3.40 -10.75
N GLY A 147 -8.86 -3.63 -9.53
CA GLY A 147 -9.50 -4.60 -8.64
C GLY A 147 -10.77 -4.06 -7.95
N PRO A 148 -11.60 -4.96 -7.36
CA PRO A 148 -12.87 -4.58 -6.74
C PRO A 148 -12.71 -3.49 -5.67
N HIS A 149 -13.53 -2.43 -5.77
CA HIS A 149 -13.54 -1.34 -4.79
C HIS A 149 -14.11 -1.81 -3.46
N ILE A 150 -13.55 -1.28 -2.37
CA ILE A 150 -14.00 -1.53 -0.99
C ILE A 150 -14.70 -0.28 -0.45
N ILE A 151 -14.02 0.87 -0.51
CA ILE A 151 -14.54 2.15 -0.05
C ILE A 151 -13.89 3.29 -0.82
N GLN A 152 -14.63 4.37 -1.03
CA GLN A 152 -14.15 5.60 -1.65
C GLN A 152 -14.47 6.81 -0.76
N ALA A 153 -13.58 7.80 -0.81
CA ALA A 153 -13.82 9.10 -0.21
C ALA A 153 -13.53 10.18 -1.26
N SER A 154 -14.43 11.15 -1.39
CA SER A 154 -14.29 12.25 -2.35
C SER A 154 -14.04 13.58 -1.64
N VAL A 155 -13.20 14.41 -2.24
CA VAL A 155 -12.81 15.74 -1.75
C VAL A 155 -12.98 16.77 -2.87
N PRO A 156 -13.34 18.02 -2.57
CA PRO A 156 -13.42 19.06 -3.60
C PRO A 156 -12.02 19.42 -4.10
N ILE A 157 -11.91 19.73 -5.40
CA ILE A 157 -10.77 20.45 -5.95
C ILE A 157 -11.12 21.95 -5.89
N LEU A 158 -10.36 22.71 -5.11
CA LEU A 158 -10.57 24.14 -4.96
C LEU A 158 -9.92 24.90 -6.14
N PRO A 159 -10.45 26.07 -6.54
CA PRO A 159 -9.76 26.97 -7.46
C PRO A 159 -8.37 27.32 -6.93
N GLY A 160 -7.37 27.36 -7.83
CA GLY A 160 -5.99 27.72 -7.54
C GLY A 160 -5.76 29.22 -7.46
#